data_AF-A0A928H9L1-F1
#
_entry.id   AF-A0A928H9L1-F1
#
_cell.length_a   1.000
_cell.length_b   1.000
_cell.length_c   1.000
_cell.angle_alpha   90.00
_cell.angle_beta   90.00
_cell.angle_gamma   90.00
#
_symmetry.space_group_name_H-M   'P 1'
#
loop_
_entity.id
_entity.type
_entity.pdbx_description
1 polymer ?
#
loop_
_entity_poly.entity_id
_entity_poly.type
_entity_poly.pdbx_seq_one_letter_code
_entity_poly.pdbx_strand_id
1 'polypeptide(L)'
;MKVALLTNVISPHQLPLAKELVKKLGADSYRYIYTEPLESERVQLGWNDASDDQWCVQSSVDDPFLMEADIVFSELRALDLFEKRIVAGKVTFYVSERWFKPPVGFLRFFSPSYFRMVKRFAKIFDSPLFFYYPQGIHAARDMIRLILLLKGKMKYFFISPNLIFDSEPGGMVALLEDAVKAGVCSEEQIKGCRKNGFISLPKDRLDKIENTDLLKKIKIWGYFVQSSNHFNEKLEQ
;
A
#
# COMPACT_ATOMS: atom_id res chain seq x y z
N MET A 1 -0.25 -5.23 22.96
CA MET A 1 -0.16 -5.24 21.48
C MET A 1 1.01 -4.35 21.10
N LYS A 2 1.99 -4.87 20.36
CA LYS A 2 3.15 -4.12 19.88
C LYS A 2 3.00 -3.74 18.41
N VAL A 3 3.31 -2.50 18.05
CA VAL A 3 3.19 -1.99 16.67
C VAL A 3 4.49 -1.32 16.25
N ALA A 4 4.96 -1.59 15.03
CA ALA A 4 6.09 -0.88 14.47
C ALA A 4 5.79 -0.23 13.11
N LEU A 5 6.43 0.90 12.85
CA LEU A 5 6.51 1.58 11.56
C LEU A 5 7.96 1.52 11.09
N LEU A 6 8.21 1.01 9.88
CA LEU A 6 9.53 0.89 9.27
C LEU A 6 9.59 1.72 7.99
N THR A 7 10.48 2.72 7.96
CA THR A 7 10.68 3.60 6.79
C THR A 7 12.17 3.75 6.46
N ASN A 8 12.47 4.38 5.33
CA ASN A 8 13.85 4.78 5.04
C ASN A 8 14.26 5.98 5.89
N VAL A 9 13.44 7.04 5.90
CA VAL A 9 13.69 8.29 6.62
C VAL A 9 12.50 8.67 7.47
N ILE A 10 12.74 9.42 8.53
CA ILE A 10 11.67 9.99 9.37
C ILE A 10 10.86 10.99 8.55
N SER A 11 9.54 10.99 8.69
CA SER A 11 8.61 11.83 7.92
C SER A 11 7.78 12.73 8.85
N PRO A 12 7.76 14.05 8.64
CA PRO A 12 6.93 14.97 9.42
C PRO A 12 5.43 14.71 9.23
N HIS A 13 5.03 14.07 8.13
CA HIS A 13 3.64 13.69 7.89
C HIS A 13 3.21 12.46 8.70
N GLN A 14 4.15 11.59 9.07
CA GLN A 14 3.88 10.38 9.85
C GLN A 14 4.01 10.62 11.36
N LEU A 15 4.84 11.58 11.77
CA LEU A 15 5.08 11.90 13.17
C LEU A 15 3.80 12.20 13.98
N PRO A 16 2.82 12.99 13.50
CA PRO A 16 1.57 13.21 14.24
C PRO A 16 0.82 11.90 14.53
N LEU A 17 0.71 11.02 13.54
CA LEU A 17 0.10 9.70 13.73
C LEU A 17 0.89 8.85 14.71
N ALA A 18 2.22 8.82 14.59
CA ALA A 18 3.10 8.08 15.50
C ALA A 18 2.93 8.54 16.95
N LYS A 19 2.90 9.86 17.21
CA LYS A 19 2.68 10.43 18.54
C LYS A 19 1.33 10.03 19.13
N GLU A 20 0.27 10.03 18.33
CA GLU A 20 -1.06 9.56 18.78
C GLU A 20 -1.09 8.05 19.05
N LEU A 21 -0.36 7.23 18.27
CA LEU A 21 -0.23 5.80 18.53
C LEU A 21 0.55 5.54 19.83
N VAL A 22 1.62 6.29 20.10
CA VAL A 22 2.37 6.21 21.36
C VAL A 22 1.50 6.59 22.55
N LYS A 23 0.70 7.67 22.47
CA LYS A 23 -0.24 8.04 23.54
C LYS A 23 -1.26 6.94 23.83
N LYS A 24 -1.68 6.19 22.81
CA LYS A 24 -2.69 5.12 22.94
C LYS A 24 -2.11 3.78 23.40
N LEU A 25 -0.89 3.43 22.95
CA LEU A 25 -0.29 2.11 23.17
C LEU A 25 0.77 2.11 24.27
N GLY A 26 1.37 3.26 24.57
CA GLY A 26 2.56 3.41 25.39
C GLY A 26 3.86 3.34 24.57
N ALA A 27 4.90 4.03 25.04
CA ALA A 27 6.20 4.13 24.36
C ALA A 27 6.92 2.78 24.22
N ASP A 28 6.70 1.83 25.13
CA ASP A 28 7.29 0.48 25.06
C ASP A 28 6.59 -0.45 24.06
N SER A 29 5.39 -0.08 23.61
CA SER A 29 4.54 -0.88 22.72
C SER A 29 4.46 -0.32 21.30
N TYR A 30 5.15 0.79 21.01
CA TYR A 30 5.24 1.37 19.68
C TYR A 30 6.68 1.69 19.32
N ARG A 31 7.08 1.40 18.07
CA ARG A 31 8.39 1.84 17.57
C ARG A 31 8.33 2.32 16.12
N TYR A 32 8.82 3.53 15.89
CA TYR A 32 9.09 4.10 14.58
C TYR A 32 10.58 3.90 14.28
N ILE A 33 10.87 3.05 13.31
CA ILE A 33 12.21 2.69 12.86
C ILE A 33 12.45 3.33 11.50
N TYR A 34 13.53 4.11 11.39
CA TYR A 34 14.02 4.64 10.12
C TYR A 34 15.46 4.18 9.87
N THR A 35 15.80 3.88 8.61
CA THR A 35 17.08 3.22 8.28
C THR A 35 18.19 4.14 7.79
N GLU A 36 17.84 5.37 7.39
CA GLU A 36 18.74 6.36 6.82
C GLU A 36 18.71 7.64 7.66
N PRO A 37 19.86 8.32 7.85
CA PRO A 37 19.88 9.59 8.53
C PRO A 37 19.12 10.66 7.73
N LEU A 38 18.65 11.71 8.42
CA LEU A 38 18.09 12.89 7.76
C LEU A 38 19.16 13.59 6.92
N GLU A 39 18.85 13.84 5.65
CA GLU A 39 19.69 14.68 4.78
C GLU A 39 19.71 16.13 5.27
N SER A 40 20.85 16.81 5.10
CA SER A 40 21.05 18.20 5.55
C SER A 40 20.02 19.18 4.98
N GLU A 41 19.59 18.98 3.73
CA GLU A 41 18.54 19.79 3.09
C GLU A 41 17.20 19.69 3.85
N ARG A 42 16.85 18.50 4.36
CA ARG A 42 15.60 18.30 5.10
C ARG A 42 15.64 18.94 6.47
N VAL A 43 16.81 18.89 7.13
CA VAL A 43 17.04 19.61 8.40
C VAL A 43 16.87 21.11 8.20
N GLN A 44 17.39 21.68 7.10
CA GLN A 44 17.19 23.09 6.76
C GLN A 44 15.72 23.44 6.50
N LEU A 45 14.92 22.47 6.04
CA LEU A 45 13.46 22.60 5.89
C LEU A 45 12.69 22.36 7.21
N GLY A 46 13.38 22.26 8.35
CA GLY A 46 12.78 22.10 9.67
C GLY A 46 12.35 20.66 10.00
N TRP A 47 12.86 19.66 9.27
CA TRP A 47 12.67 18.26 9.65
C TRP A 47 13.58 17.95 10.83
N ASN A 48 12.97 17.69 11.97
CA ASN A 48 13.68 17.29 13.17
C ASN A 48 13.71 15.76 13.27
N ASP A 49 14.85 15.23 13.68
CA ASP A 49 14.91 13.88 14.20
C ASP A 49 14.11 13.84 15.51
N ALA A 50 13.10 12.98 15.58
CA ALA A 50 12.48 12.67 16.87
C ALA A 50 13.35 11.68 17.67
N SER A 51 14.67 11.74 17.50
CA SER A 51 15.65 10.77 18.02
C SER A 51 15.75 10.78 19.55
N ASP A 52 15.26 11.84 20.20
CA ASP A 52 15.22 11.96 21.67
C ASP A 52 14.12 11.10 22.32
N ASP A 53 13.21 10.53 21.52
CA ASP A 53 12.10 9.72 21.99
C ASP A 53 12.43 8.21 21.89
N GLN A 54 12.32 7.45 22.98
CA GLN A 54 12.59 5.98 23.02
C GLN A 54 11.76 5.15 22.01
N TRP A 55 10.69 5.73 21.48
CA TRP A 55 9.79 5.12 20.51
C TRP A 55 10.13 5.47 19.05
N CYS A 56 11.08 6.38 18.77
CA CYS A 56 11.49 6.74 17.42
C CYS A 56 13.02 6.60 17.26
N VAL A 57 13.46 5.58 16.54
CA VAL A 57 14.88 5.17 16.52
C VAL A 57 15.41 5.00 15.10
N GLN A 58 16.66 5.44 14.90
CA GLN A 58 17.42 5.04 13.72
C GLN A 58 17.96 3.63 13.94
N SER A 59 17.58 2.68 13.09
CA SER A 59 18.01 1.28 13.19
C SER A 59 18.01 0.62 11.81
N SER A 60 18.08 -0.70 11.73
CA SER A 60 18.06 -1.43 10.46
C SER A 60 16.78 -2.26 10.29
N VAL A 61 16.64 -2.88 9.12
CA VAL A 61 15.56 -3.85 8.84
C VAL A 61 15.65 -5.12 9.69
N ASP A 62 16.77 -5.32 10.40
CA ASP A 62 17.02 -6.44 11.30
C ASP A 62 16.77 -6.09 12.77
N ASP A 63 16.21 -4.91 13.07
CA ASP A 63 15.85 -4.50 14.43
C ASP A 63 14.95 -5.57 15.10
N PRO A 64 15.32 -6.08 16.30
CA PRO A 64 14.56 -7.13 16.98
C PRO A 64 13.09 -6.77 17.23
N PHE A 65 12.79 -5.49 17.43
CA PHE A 65 11.42 -5.02 17.67
C PHE A 65 10.51 -5.32 16.46
N LEU A 66 11.06 -5.35 15.24
CA LEU A 66 10.31 -5.71 14.03
C LEU A 66 9.86 -7.16 14.03
N MET A 67 10.48 -8.07 14.79
CA MET A 67 10.01 -9.45 14.94
C MET A 67 9.07 -9.61 16.14
N GLU A 68 9.30 -8.86 17.21
CA GLU A 68 8.45 -8.85 18.40
C GLU A 68 7.06 -8.24 18.14
N ALA A 69 7.00 -7.21 17.28
CA ALA A 69 5.79 -6.47 17.00
C ALA A 69 4.68 -7.37 16.44
N ASP A 70 3.47 -7.24 16.99
CA ASP A 70 2.28 -7.94 16.51
C ASP A 70 1.91 -7.46 15.09
N ILE A 71 2.09 -6.17 14.85
CA ILE A 71 1.79 -5.49 13.58
C ILE A 71 2.99 -4.66 13.15
N VAL A 72 3.39 -4.77 11.88
CA VAL A 72 4.39 -3.91 11.25
C VAL A 72 3.79 -3.23 10.04
N PHE A 73 3.94 -1.91 9.94
CA PHE A 73 3.78 -1.13 8.72
C PHE A 73 5.17 -0.88 8.13
N SER A 74 5.43 -1.40 6.94
CA SER A 74 6.72 -1.25 6.26
C SER A 74 6.55 -0.46 4.99
N GLU A 75 7.25 0.68 4.88
CA GLU A 75 7.42 1.44 3.64
C GLU A 75 8.61 0.93 2.80
N LEU A 76 9.48 0.14 3.44
CA LEU A 76 10.57 -0.56 2.78
C LEU A 76 10.10 -1.88 2.17
N ARG A 77 10.69 -2.25 1.04
CA ARG A 77 10.50 -3.58 0.42
C ARG A 77 11.41 -4.61 1.10
N ALA A 78 11.09 -4.99 2.33
CA ALA A 78 11.88 -5.92 3.14
C ALA A 78 11.33 -7.36 3.05
N LEU A 79 11.45 -8.01 1.89
CA LEU A 79 10.82 -9.33 1.67
C LEU A 79 11.30 -10.41 2.66
N ASP A 80 12.59 -10.40 3.02
CA ASP A 80 13.14 -11.36 4.00
C ASP A 80 12.48 -11.18 5.38
N LEU A 81 12.24 -9.94 5.81
CA LEU A 81 11.51 -9.63 7.04
C LEU A 81 10.06 -10.10 6.94
N PHE A 82 9.39 -9.83 5.81
CA PHE A 82 7.99 -10.20 5.61
C PHE A 82 7.81 -11.73 5.69
N GLU A 83 8.68 -12.49 5.04
CA GLU A 83 8.68 -13.95 5.08
C GLU A 83 8.85 -14.46 6.51
N LYS A 84 9.86 -13.96 7.25
CA LYS A 84 10.08 -14.33 8.66
C LYS A 84 8.86 -14.03 9.54
N ARG A 85 8.27 -12.85 9.39
CA ARG A 85 7.10 -12.42 10.17
C ARG A 85 5.86 -13.27 9.88
N ILE A 86 5.60 -13.58 8.61
CA ILE A 86 4.48 -14.43 8.22
C ILE A 86 4.61 -15.82 8.80
N VAL A 87 5.81 -16.42 8.76
CA VAL A 87 6.09 -17.73 9.39
C VAL A 87 5.86 -17.66 10.89
N ALA A 88 6.20 -16.54 11.53
CA ALA A 88 5.97 -16.30 12.96
C ALA A 88 4.52 -15.93 13.33
N GLY A 89 3.58 -15.95 12.38
CA GLY A 89 2.18 -15.64 12.64
C GLY A 89 1.89 -14.14 12.86
N LYS A 90 2.80 -13.25 12.42
CA LYS A 90 2.71 -11.81 12.67
C LYS A 90 2.16 -11.04 11.48
N VAL A 91 1.32 -10.03 11.75
CA VAL A 91 0.66 -9.23 10.70
C VAL A 91 1.63 -8.21 10.12
N THR A 92 1.65 -8.10 8.79
CA THR A 92 2.52 -7.18 8.07
C THR A 92 1.74 -6.41 7.00
N PHE A 93 1.81 -5.09 7.09
CA PHE A 93 1.32 -4.16 6.08
C PHE A 93 2.51 -3.65 5.29
N TYR A 94 2.50 -3.86 3.98
CA TYR A 94 3.46 -3.26 3.06
C TYR A 94 2.82 -2.03 2.40
N VAL A 95 3.36 -0.87 2.73
CA VAL A 95 2.97 0.42 2.14
C VAL A 95 4.00 0.75 1.08
N SER A 96 3.57 1.08 -0.14
CA SER A 96 4.57 1.45 -1.15
C SER A 96 4.09 2.38 -2.23
N GLU A 97 5.02 3.22 -2.65
CA GLU A 97 5.03 3.92 -3.92
C GLU A 97 5.08 2.95 -5.13
N ARG A 98 5.09 3.54 -6.32
CA ARG A 98 5.11 2.82 -7.61
C ARG A 98 6.32 1.90 -7.79
N TRP A 99 6.06 0.66 -8.20
CA TRP A 99 7.10 -0.28 -8.62
C TRP A 99 7.54 -0.06 -10.07
N PHE A 100 6.62 0.39 -10.94
CA PHE A 100 6.83 0.56 -12.37
C PHE A 100 6.65 2.03 -12.77
N LYS A 101 7.65 2.86 -12.46
CA LYS A 101 7.70 4.24 -12.97
C LYS A 101 7.77 4.23 -14.51
N PRO A 102 6.83 4.88 -15.21
CA PRO A 102 6.83 4.97 -16.67
C PRO A 102 8.07 5.73 -17.19
N PRO A 103 8.46 5.52 -18.46
CA PRO A 103 7.89 4.56 -19.41
C PRO A 103 8.52 3.16 -19.29
N VAL A 104 9.73 3.05 -18.72
CA VAL A 104 10.56 1.83 -18.78
C VAL A 104 10.44 0.92 -17.56
N GLY A 105 9.73 1.33 -16.50
CA GLY A 105 9.68 0.57 -15.25
C GLY A 105 9.21 -0.87 -15.39
N PHE A 106 8.33 -1.17 -16.36
CA PHE A 106 7.86 -2.53 -16.63
C PHE A 106 8.95 -3.43 -17.23
N LEU A 107 9.98 -2.88 -17.87
CA LEU A 107 11.09 -3.66 -18.43
C LEU A 107 11.92 -4.36 -17.35
N ARG A 108 11.76 -3.96 -16.07
CA ARG A 108 12.37 -4.65 -14.93
C ARG A 108 11.99 -6.13 -14.87
N PHE A 109 10.85 -6.55 -15.42
CA PHE A 109 10.47 -7.96 -15.51
C PHE A 109 11.46 -8.84 -16.30
N PHE A 110 12.21 -8.26 -17.24
CA PHE A 110 13.24 -8.98 -17.98
C PHE A 110 14.50 -9.25 -17.15
N SER A 111 14.66 -8.59 -16.00
CA SER A 111 15.76 -8.89 -15.08
C SER A 111 15.47 -10.17 -14.28
N PRO A 112 16.33 -11.19 -14.34
CA PRO A 112 16.14 -12.42 -13.56
C PRO A 112 16.10 -12.20 -12.05
N SER A 113 16.85 -11.22 -11.52
CA SER A 113 16.82 -10.91 -10.08
C SER A 113 15.50 -10.27 -9.68
N TYR A 114 14.99 -9.34 -10.50
CA TYR A 114 13.70 -8.70 -10.27
C TYR A 114 12.56 -9.70 -10.37
N PHE A 115 12.58 -10.57 -11.39
CA PHE A 115 11.57 -11.61 -11.54
C PHE A 115 11.56 -12.59 -10.35
N ARG A 116 12.73 -12.98 -9.82
CA ARG A 116 12.82 -13.77 -8.58
C ARG A 116 12.21 -13.04 -7.39
N MET A 117 12.52 -11.76 -7.21
CA MET A 117 11.93 -10.92 -6.16
C MET A 117 10.41 -10.84 -6.29
N VAL A 118 9.90 -10.64 -7.50
CA VAL A 118 8.46 -10.58 -7.78
C VAL A 118 7.75 -11.90 -7.46
N LYS A 119 8.37 -13.05 -7.78
CA LYS A 119 7.84 -14.38 -7.40
C LYS A 119 7.77 -14.54 -5.87
N ARG A 120 8.81 -14.12 -5.15
CA ARG A 120 8.80 -14.12 -3.68
C ARG A 120 7.67 -13.25 -3.13
N PHE A 121 7.54 -12.05 -3.66
CA PHE A 121 6.47 -11.14 -3.28
C PHE A 121 5.07 -11.74 -3.49
N ALA A 122 4.82 -12.43 -4.61
CA ALA A 122 3.52 -13.07 -4.83
C ALA A 122 3.21 -14.17 -3.82
N LYS A 123 4.21 -14.98 -3.46
CA LYS A 123 4.06 -15.99 -2.39
C LYS A 123 3.72 -15.33 -1.05
N ILE A 124 4.38 -14.22 -0.71
CA ILE A 124 4.09 -13.42 0.49
C ILE A 124 2.66 -12.86 0.42
N PHE A 125 2.25 -12.34 -0.73
CA PHE A 125 0.93 -11.73 -0.97
C PHE A 125 -0.22 -12.72 -0.77
N ASP A 126 0.01 -14.01 -1.02
CA ASP A 126 -0.99 -15.06 -0.80
C ASP A 126 -1.27 -15.32 0.70
N SER A 127 -0.38 -14.92 1.62
CA SER A 127 -0.56 -15.07 3.07
C SER A 127 -1.73 -14.24 3.63
N PRO A 128 -2.59 -14.77 4.52
CA PRO A 128 -3.66 -14.00 5.16
C PRO A 128 -3.13 -12.94 6.15
N LEU A 129 -1.86 -13.02 6.54
CA LEU A 129 -1.20 -12.10 7.46
C LEU A 129 -0.51 -10.93 6.76
N PHE A 130 -0.57 -10.87 5.43
CA PHE A 130 0.05 -9.83 4.63
C PHE A 130 -1.00 -8.98 3.91
N PHE A 131 -0.86 -7.67 4.04
CA PHE A 131 -1.73 -6.68 3.43
C PHE A 131 -0.93 -5.65 2.65
N TYR A 132 -1.44 -5.22 1.51
CA TYR A 132 -0.76 -4.26 0.64
C TYR A 132 -1.53 -2.94 0.56
N TYR A 133 -0.85 -1.85 0.89
CA TYR A 133 -1.37 -0.49 0.98
C TYR A 133 -0.65 0.39 -0.05
N PRO A 134 -1.11 0.41 -1.32
CA PRO A 134 -0.49 1.26 -2.33
C PRO A 134 -0.62 2.74 -1.98
N GLN A 135 0.49 3.48 -2.12
CA GLN A 135 0.50 4.94 -2.13
C GLN A 135 0.02 5.41 -3.51
N GLY A 136 -1.29 5.33 -3.67
CA GLY A 136 -2.01 5.87 -4.80
C GLY A 136 -2.37 4.90 -5.92
N ILE A 137 -3.16 5.42 -6.86
CA ILE A 137 -3.79 4.64 -7.92
C ILE A 137 -2.78 3.94 -8.82
N HIS A 138 -1.63 4.56 -9.03
CA HIS A 138 -0.60 3.99 -9.89
C HIS A 138 0.16 2.85 -9.20
N ALA A 139 0.45 2.95 -7.91
CA ALA A 139 1.03 1.86 -7.14
C ALA A 139 0.06 0.67 -7.03
N ALA A 140 -1.24 0.95 -6.93
CA ALA A 140 -2.29 -0.07 -6.99
C ALA A 140 -2.30 -0.78 -8.35
N ARG A 141 -2.30 -0.03 -9.46
CA ARG A 141 -2.25 -0.58 -10.82
C ARG A 141 -1.01 -1.44 -11.05
N ASP A 142 0.15 -1.01 -10.57
CA ASP A 142 1.39 -1.77 -10.67
C ASP A 142 1.27 -3.15 -9.98
N MET A 143 0.68 -3.21 -8.78
CA MET A 143 0.47 -4.49 -8.09
C MET A 143 -0.58 -5.37 -8.73
N ILE A 144 -1.72 -4.81 -9.15
CA ILE A 144 -2.75 -5.56 -9.88
C ILE A 144 -2.12 -6.21 -11.12
N ARG A 145 -1.35 -5.44 -11.89
CA ARG A 145 -0.65 -5.92 -13.08
C ARG A 145 0.27 -7.10 -12.74
N LEU A 146 1.09 -6.95 -11.70
CA LEU A 146 2.06 -7.95 -11.26
C LEU A 146 1.39 -9.24 -10.81
N ILE A 147 0.38 -9.16 -9.95
CA ILE A 147 -0.33 -10.32 -9.39
C ILE A 147 -1.01 -11.11 -10.50
N LEU A 148 -1.69 -10.43 -11.43
CA LEU A 148 -2.40 -11.10 -12.51
C LEU A 148 -1.46 -11.73 -13.53
N LEU A 149 -0.33 -11.07 -13.82
CA LEU A 149 0.71 -11.64 -14.66
C LEU A 149 1.21 -12.96 -14.08
N LEU A 150 1.48 -13.01 -12.77
CA LEU A 150 1.96 -14.21 -12.09
C LEU A 150 0.91 -15.31 -11.98
N LYS A 151 -0.37 -14.95 -12.05
CA LYS A 151 -1.50 -15.90 -12.20
C LYS A 151 -1.74 -16.33 -13.65
N GLY A 152 -0.79 -16.10 -14.55
CA GLY A 152 -0.85 -16.55 -15.94
C GLY A 152 -1.68 -15.67 -16.88
N LYS A 153 -2.19 -14.52 -16.41
CA LYS A 153 -2.92 -13.57 -17.29
C LYS A 153 -1.93 -12.72 -18.10
N MET A 154 -1.26 -13.35 -19.06
CA MET A 154 -0.17 -12.78 -19.86
C MET A 154 -0.50 -11.47 -20.59
N LYS A 155 -1.78 -11.19 -20.87
CA LYS A 155 -2.21 -9.90 -21.47
C LYS A 155 -1.78 -8.68 -20.64
N TYR A 156 -1.68 -8.82 -19.32
CA TYR A 156 -1.23 -7.75 -18.42
C TYR A 156 0.28 -7.51 -18.48
N PHE A 157 1.02 -8.33 -19.23
CA PHE A 157 2.39 -8.01 -19.61
C PHE A 157 2.43 -6.80 -20.56
N PHE A 158 1.45 -6.67 -21.47
CA PHE A 158 1.42 -5.61 -22.49
C PHE A 158 0.46 -4.47 -22.15
N ILE A 159 -0.57 -4.76 -21.37
CA ILE A 159 -1.65 -3.81 -21.08
C ILE A 159 -1.64 -3.47 -19.60
N SER A 160 -1.51 -2.18 -19.28
CA SER A 160 -1.70 -1.72 -17.90
C SER A 160 -3.18 -1.83 -17.53
N PRO A 161 -3.52 -2.38 -16.35
CA PRO A 161 -4.88 -2.40 -15.88
C PRO A 161 -5.40 -0.96 -15.70
N ASN A 162 -6.60 -0.69 -16.21
CA ASN A 162 -7.33 0.52 -15.84
C ASN A 162 -8.00 0.26 -14.50
N LEU A 163 -7.76 1.15 -13.55
CA LEU A 163 -8.39 1.11 -12.24
C LEU A 163 -9.22 2.38 -12.09
N ILE A 164 -10.52 2.24 -11.87
CA ILE A 164 -11.41 3.30 -11.41
C ILE A 164 -11.46 3.26 -9.90
N PHE A 165 -11.50 4.42 -9.25
CA PHE A 165 -11.64 4.50 -7.81
C PHE A 165 -12.98 5.14 -7.47
N ASP A 166 -13.60 4.61 -6.42
CA ASP A 166 -14.60 5.36 -5.66
C ASP A 166 -13.87 6.28 -4.67
N SER A 167 -14.35 7.50 -4.50
CA SER A 167 -13.77 8.47 -3.56
C SER A 167 -14.00 8.11 -2.09
N GLU A 168 -14.78 7.06 -1.83
CA GLU A 168 -15.05 6.56 -0.49
C GLU A 168 -13.82 5.86 0.14
N PRO A 169 -13.44 6.20 1.39
CA PRO A 169 -12.32 5.57 2.08
C PRO A 169 -12.45 4.05 2.25
N GLY A 170 -11.32 3.35 2.29
CA GLY A 170 -11.28 1.92 2.58
C GLY A 170 -11.67 1.02 1.40
N GLY A 171 -11.63 1.58 0.18
CA GLY A 171 -11.90 0.85 -1.05
C GLY A 171 -10.96 -0.36 -1.23
N MET A 172 -11.55 -1.50 -1.58
CA MET A 172 -10.85 -2.70 -1.98
C MET A 172 -10.99 -2.90 -3.48
N VAL A 173 -9.99 -3.50 -4.10
CA VAL A 173 -9.99 -3.70 -5.55
C VAL A 173 -10.76 -4.96 -5.94
N ALA A 174 -11.60 -4.85 -6.97
CA ALA A 174 -12.25 -5.97 -7.66
C ALA A 174 -12.03 -5.90 -9.18
N LEU A 175 -12.24 -7.04 -9.85
CA LEU A 175 -12.36 -7.08 -11.30
C LEU A 175 -13.68 -6.41 -11.71
N LEU A 176 -13.66 -5.58 -12.76
CA LEU A 176 -14.88 -4.92 -13.24
C LEU A 176 -15.95 -5.94 -13.65
N GLU A 177 -15.56 -7.01 -14.34
CA GLU A 177 -16.50 -8.03 -14.82
C GLU A 177 -17.29 -8.66 -13.66
N ASP A 178 -16.62 -8.93 -12.55
CA ASP A 178 -17.25 -9.53 -11.37
C ASP A 178 -18.13 -8.51 -10.65
N ALA A 179 -17.70 -7.26 -10.57
CA ALA A 179 -18.49 -6.17 -9.99
C ALA A 179 -19.74 -5.83 -10.83
N VAL A 180 -19.65 -5.93 -12.16
CA VAL A 180 -20.80 -5.80 -13.08
C VAL A 180 -21.77 -6.96 -12.90
N LYS A 181 -21.27 -8.21 -12.83
CA LYS A 181 -22.11 -9.39 -12.56
C LYS A 181 -22.84 -9.30 -11.22
N ALA A 182 -22.19 -8.74 -10.21
CA ALA A 182 -22.77 -8.51 -8.89
C ALA A 182 -23.71 -7.29 -8.82
N GLY A 183 -23.85 -6.50 -9.89
CA GLY A 183 -24.72 -5.33 -9.93
C GLY A 183 -24.28 -4.18 -9.02
N VAL A 184 -22.99 -4.07 -8.71
CA VAL A 184 -22.46 -3.06 -7.77
C VAL A 184 -21.72 -1.89 -8.45
N CYS A 185 -21.76 -1.81 -9.78
CA CYS A 185 -21.18 -0.74 -10.58
C CYS A 185 -22.25 0.14 -11.24
N SER A 186 -22.00 1.44 -11.30
CA SER A 186 -22.81 2.39 -12.10
C SER A 186 -22.48 2.30 -13.59
N GLU A 187 -23.39 2.76 -14.45
CA GLU A 187 -23.13 2.82 -15.90
C GLU A 187 -21.90 3.68 -16.25
N GLU A 188 -21.66 4.76 -15.51
CA GLU A 188 -20.49 5.62 -15.70
C GLU A 188 -19.19 4.88 -15.37
N GLN A 189 -19.17 4.11 -14.29
CA GLN A 189 -18.03 3.26 -13.92
C GLN A 189 -17.76 2.18 -14.97
N ILE A 190 -18.82 1.61 -15.56
CA ILE A 190 -18.72 0.64 -16.65
C ILE A 190 -18.17 1.31 -17.92
N LYS A 191 -18.67 2.50 -18.30
CA LYS A 191 -18.19 3.24 -19.48
C LYS A 191 -16.75 3.71 -19.32
N GLY A 192 -16.37 4.14 -18.11
CA GLY A 192 -15.02 4.62 -17.79
C GLY A 192 -13.95 3.53 -17.84
N CYS A 193 -14.32 2.26 -17.70
CA CYS A 193 -13.39 1.14 -17.81
C CYS A 193 -13.62 0.34 -19.09
N ARG A 194 -12.53 -0.04 -19.77
CA ARG A 194 -12.60 -1.03 -20.85
C ARG A 194 -12.98 -2.40 -20.25
N LYS A 195 -13.43 -3.35 -21.10
CA LYS A 195 -13.83 -4.74 -20.76
C LYS A 195 -12.87 -5.54 -19.85
N ASN A 196 -11.66 -5.04 -19.59
CA ASN A 196 -10.61 -5.65 -18.74
C ASN A 196 -10.16 -4.77 -17.56
N GLY A 197 -11.01 -3.82 -17.14
CA GLY A 197 -10.74 -2.88 -16.06
C GLY A 197 -10.93 -3.43 -14.65
N PHE A 198 -10.59 -2.61 -13.68
CA PHE A 198 -10.68 -2.86 -12.24
C PHE A 198 -11.39 -1.69 -11.60
N ILE A 199 -12.03 -1.97 -10.47
CA ILE A 199 -12.72 -0.96 -9.70
C ILE A 199 -12.35 -1.09 -8.22
N SER A 200 -12.13 0.05 -7.56
CA SER A 200 -12.06 0.12 -6.11
C SER A 200 -13.46 0.39 -5.58
N LEU A 201 -13.98 -0.51 -4.75
CA LEU A 201 -15.30 -0.41 -4.14
C LEU A 201 -15.17 -0.45 -2.61
N PRO A 202 -16.04 0.23 -1.86
CA PRO A 202 -16.10 0.08 -0.42
C PRO A 202 -16.55 -1.33 -0.03
N LYS A 203 -16.29 -1.67 1.23
CA LYS A 203 -16.42 -3.03 1.75
C LYS A 203 -17.83 -3.62 1.57
N ASP A 204 -18.87 -2.84 1.85
CA ASP A 204 -20.28 -3.24 1.78
C ASP A 204 -20.71 -3.69 0.37
N ARG A 205 -20.21 -3.02 -0.67
CA ARG A 205 -20.43 -3.39 -2.07
C ARG A 205 -19.58 -4.57 -2.48
N LEU A 206 -18.37 -4.66 -1.96
CA LEU A 206 -17.44 -5.74 -2.28
C LEU A 206 -17.87 -7.11 -1.73
N ASP A 207 -18.52 -7.12 -0.57
CA ASP A 207 -19.04 -8.34 0.06
C ASP A 207 -20.12 -9.03 -0.81
N LYS A 208 -20.68 -8.33 -1.80
CA LYS A 208 -21.63 -8.86 -2.78
C LYS A 208 -20.94 -9.57 -3.97
N ILE A 209 -19.60 -9.53 -4.06
CA ILE A 209 -18.84 -10.13 -5.16
C ILE A 209 -18.28 -11.49 -4.71
N GLU A 210 -18.78 -12.57 -5.32
CA GLU A 210 -18.50 -13.97 -4.92
C GLU A 210 -17.05 -14.44 -5.14
N ASN A 211 -16.15 -13.66 -5.77
CA ASN A 211 -14.84 -14.21 -6.18
C ASN A 211 -13.67 -13.20 -6.26
N THR A 212 -13.23 -12.62 -5.14
CA THR A 212 -12.07 -11.68 -5.16
C THR A 212 -11.14 -11.73 -3.93
N ASP A 213 -10.91 -12.91 -3.33
CA ASP A 213 -10.12 -12.99 -2.09
C ASP A 213 -8.70 -12.41 -2.16
N LEU A 214 -8.06 -12.45 -3.33
CA LEU A 214 -6.71 -11.92 -3.47
C LEU A 214 -6.67 -10.39 -3.62
N LEU A 215 -7.53 -9.81 -4.47
CA LEU A 215 -7.53 -8.36 -4.71
C LEU A 215 -8.08 -7.57 -3.52
N LYS A 216 -8.90 -8.22 -2.67
CA LYS A 216 -9.32 -7.73 -1.35
C LYS A 216 -8.15 -7.29 -0.46
N LYS A 217 -6.94 -7.83 -0.65
CA LYS A 217 -5.75 -7.46 0.13
C LYS A 217 -5.09 -6.15 -0.32
N ILE A 218 -5.44 -5.67 -1.52
CA ILE A 218 -5.02 -4.35 -2.00
C ILE A 218 -6.01 -3.33 -1.41
N LYS A 219 -5.57 -2.61 -0.37
CA LYS A 219 -6.38 -1.59 0.29
C LYS A 219 -5.96 -0.22 -0.22
N ILE A 220 -6.82 0.39 -1.02
CA ILE A 220 -6.58 1.75 -1.47
C ILE A 220 -7.17 2.67 -0.42
N TRP A 221 -6.32 3.48 0.21
CA TRP A 221 -6.82 4.60 0.96
C TRP A 221 -7.47 5.56 -0.03
N GLY A 222 -8.77 5.82 0.16
CA GLY A 222 -9.48 6.81 -0.62
C GLY A 222 -8.70 8.10 -0.51
N TYR A 223 -8.26 8.63 -1.64
CA TYR A 223 -7.86 10.02 -1.65
C TYR A 223 -9.09 10.81 -1.29
N PHE A 224 -9.05 11.57 -0.20
CA PHE A 224 -9.83 12.81 -0.11
C PHE A 224 -9.28 13.78 -1.15
N VAL A 225 -9.39 13.45 -2.44
CA VAL A 225 -9.49 14.50 -3.44
C VAL A 225 -10.96 14.85 -3.39
N GLN A 226 -11.28 15.83 -2.53
CA GLN A 226 -12.54 16.57 -2.64
C GLN A 226 -12.71 16.86 -4.13
N SER A 227 -13.84 16.42 -4.72
CA SER A 227 -14.05 16.66 -6.15
C SER A 227 -13.87 18.17 -6.39
N SER A 228 -13.09 18.51 -7.41
CA SER A 228 -12.76 19.90 -7.77
C SER A 228 -13.99 20.79 -8.03
N ASN A 229 -15.19 20.23 -7.96
CA ASN A 229 -16.45 20.95 -8.12
C ASN A 229 -16.81 21.81 -6.89
N HIS A 230 -16.18 21.61 -5.73
CA HIS A 230 -16.49 22.39 -4.52
C HIS A 230 -15.54 23.57 -4.24
N PHE A 231 -14.51 23.78 -5.07
CA PHE A 231 -13.59 24.90 -4.89
C PHE A 231 -14.03 26.18 -5.62
N ASN A 232 -14.95 26.07 -6.58
CA ASN A 232 -15.45 27.22 -7.35
C ASN A 232 -16.63 27.97 -6.67
N GLU A 233 -17.25 27.41 -5.63
CA GLU A 233 -18.39 28.08 -4.95
C GLU A 233 -17.98 28.97 -3.77
N LYS A 234 -16.69 28.99 -3.38
CA LYS A 234 -16.20 29.79 -2.24
C LYS A 234 -15.25 30.93 -2.62
N LEU A 235 -15.15 31.27 -3.90
CA LEU A 235 -14.41 32.44 -4.39
C LEU A 235 -15.34 33.56 -4.91
N GLU A 236 -16.66 33.41 -4.76
CA GLU A 236 -17.66 34.45 -5.10
C GLU A 236 -18.55 34.86 -3.90
N GLN A 237 -17.99 34.83 -2.67
CA GLN A 237 -18.55 35.54 -1.50
C GLN A 237 -17.44 36.30 -0.79
#